data_AF-A0A9Q1AUH0-F1
#
_entry.id   AF-A0A9Q1AUH0-F1
#
_cell.length_a   1.000
_cell.length_b   1.000
_cell.length_c   1.000
_cell.angle_alpha   90.00
_cell.angle_beta   90.00
_cell.angle_gamma   90.00
#
_symmetry.space_group_name_H-M   'P 1'
#
loop_
_entity.id
_entity.type
_entity.pdbx_description
1 polymer ?
#
loop_
_entity_poly.entity_id
_entity_poly.type
_entity_poly.pdbx_seq_one_letter_code
_entity_poly.pdbx_strand_id
1 'polypeptide(L)' 'PRGCLGENLARMELFLFFTSILRNFRVSWPDESSEPDCTPHFGVTLAPSPFKVSMKQRQQK' A
#
# COMPACT_ATOMS: atom_id res chain seq x y z
N PRO A 1 -24.13 8.46 -17.09
CA PRO A 1 -23.27 7.60 -16.24
C PRO A 1 -21.87 8.21 -16.07
N ARG A 2 -21.40 8.42 -14.83
CA ARG A 2 -20.07 8.93 -14.49
C ARG A 2 -19.25 7.83 -13.80
N GLY A 3 -18.83 6.84 -14.58
CA GLY A 3 -18.00 5.73 -14.07
C GLY A 3 -16.51 6.10 -14.05
N CYS A 4 -15.73 5.38 -13.25
CA CYS A 4 -14.27 5.44 -13.33
C CYS A 4 -13.80 4.69 -14.58
N LEU A 5 -13.37 5.43 -15.62
CA LEU A 5 -12.85 4.82 -16.85
C LEU A 5 -11.67 3.87 -16.59
N GLY A 6 -10.89 4.14 -15.54
CA GLY A 6 -9.73 3.36 -15.14
C GLY A 6 -10.03 2.19 -14.19
N GLU A 7 -11.28 1.85 -13.89
CA GLU A 7 -11.61 0.87 -12.83
C GLU A 7 -10.93 -0.50 -13.02
N ASN A 8 -11.00 -1.05 -14.23
CA ASN A 8 -10.38 -2.35 -14.51
C ASN A 8 -8.85 -2.29 -14.45
N LEU A 9 -8.26 -1.22 -14.97
CA LEU A 9 -6.81 -1.01 -14.92
C LEU A 9 -6.34 -0.89 -13.47
N ALA A 10 -7.01 -0.06 -12.66
CA ALA A 10 -6.70 0.13 -11.25
C ALA A 10 -6.77 -1.18 -10.47
N ARG A 11 -7.79 -2.03 -10.72
CA ARG A 11 -7.89 -3.36 -10.08
C ARG A 11 -6.72 -4.26 -10.43
N MET A 12 -6.33 -4.30 -11.71
CA MET A 12 -5.21 -5.13 -12.16
C MET A 12 -3.89 -4.65 -11.57
N GLU A 13 -3.64 -3.33 -11.59
CA GLU A 13 -2.44 -2.74 -11.01
C GLU A 13 -2.36 -3.04 -9.51
N LEU A 14 -3.41 -2.75 -8.74
CA LEU A 14 -3.42 -3.03 -7.30
C LEU A 14 -3.14 -4.51 -7.03
N PHE A 15 -3.79 -5.42 -7.76
CA PHE A 15 -3.54 -6.85 -7.59
C PHE A 15 -2.08 -7.23 -7.85
N LEU A 16 -1.51 -6.82 -8.98
CA LEU A 16 -0.14 -7.18 -9.35
C LEU A 16 0.89 -6.54 -8.40
N PHE A 17 0.73 -5.27 -8.05
CA PHE A 17 1.62 -4.58 -7.12
C PHE A 17 1.55 -5.21 -5.72
N PHE A 18 0.36 -5.35 -5.12
CA PHE A 18 0.23 -5.89 -3.77
C PHE A 18 0.71 -7.34 -3.69
N THR A 19 0.31 -8.20 -4.63
CA THR A 19 0.73 -9.61 -4.60
C THR A 19 2.23 -9.76 -4.83
N SER A 20 2.83 -8.99 -5.75
CA SER A 20 4.28 -9.00 -5.96
C SER A 20 5.03 -8.53 -4.71
N ILE A 21 4.58 -7.45 -4.06
CA ILE A 21 5.17 -6.95 -2.82
C ILE A 21 5.08 -8.01 -1.71
N LEU A 22 3.88 -8.54 -1.43
CA LEU A 22 3.66 -9.48 -0.33
C LEU A 22 4.29 -10.86 -0.56
N ARG A 23 4.44 -11.26 -1.82
CA ARG A 23 5.13 -12.51 -2.19
C ARG A 23 6.65 -12.41 -2.00
N ASN A 24 7.24 -11.25 -2.31
CA ASN A 24 8.69 -11.08 -2.31
C ASN A 24 9.24 -10.44 -1.03
N PHE A 25 8.42 -9.71 -0.27
CA PHE A 25 8.85 -8.96 0.91
C PHE A 25 7.99 -9.26 2.14
N ARG A 26 8.62 -9.29 3.30
CA ARG A 26 7.95 -9.17 4.59
C ARG A 26 7.88 -7.69 4.93
N VAL A 27 6.66 -7.17 4.98
CA VAL A 27 6.37 -5.78 5.35
C VAL A 27 6.11 -5.74 6.85
N SER A 28 6.80 -4.85 7.56
CA SER A 28 6.60 -4.60 8.99
C SER A 28 6.79 -3.13 9.32
N TRP A 29 6.39 -2.72 10.52
CA TRP A 29 6.78 -1.42 11.04
C TRP A 29 8.31 -1.36 11.24
N PRO A 30 8.93 -0.18 11.05
CA PRO A 30 10.35 0.00 11.33
C PRO A 30 10.65 -0.19 12.83
N ASP A 31 9.76 0.30 13.69
CA ASP A 31 9.78 0.12 15.14
C ASP A 31 8.39 -0.34 15.62
N GLU A 32 8.33 -1.10 16.72
CA GLU A 32 7.08 -1.67 17.27
C GLU A 32 6.02 -0.62 17.64
N SER A 33 6.42 0.65 17.83
CA SER A 33 5.54 1.78 18.16
C SER A 33 5.22 2.71 16.97
N SER A 34 5.60 2.33 15.74
CA SER A 34 5.40 3.15 14.52
C SER A 34 4.10 2.82 13.77
N GLU A 35 2.98 2.69 14.47
CA GLU A 35 1.68 2.56 13.80
C GLU A 35 1.33 3.86 13.04
N PRO A 36 0.82 3.78 11.80
CA PRO A 36 0.50 4.96 11.01
C PRO A 36 -0.72 5.67 11.58
N ASP A 37 -0.65 7.00 11.63
CA ASP A 37 -1.84 7.81 11.86
C ASP A 37 -2.79 7.70 10.67
N CYS A 38 -3.86 6.94 10.87
CA CYS A 38 -4.91 6.70 9.87
C CYS A 38 -5.95 7.82 9.84
N THR A 39 -5.73 8.93 10.55
CA THR A 39 -6.57 10.11 10.44
C THR A 39 -6.56 10.59 8.98
N PRO A 40 -7.73 10.71 8.33
CA PRO A 40 -7.80 11.09 6.93
C PRO A 40 -7.33 12.53 6.72
N HIS A 41 -6.35 12.71 5.84
CA HIS A 41 -5.93 14.00 5.32
C HIS A 41 -6.63 14.24 3.99
N PHE A 42 -7.41 15.32 3.91
CA PHE A 42 -8.24 15.63 2.74
C PHE A 42 -7.46 16.51 1.74
N GLY A 43 -7.39 16.06 0.49
CA GLY A 43 -6.82 16.79 -0.64
C GLY A 43 -7.56 16.45 -1.94
N VAL A 44 -6.83 16.25 -3.04
CA VAL A 44 -7.42 15.71 -4.29
C VAL A 44 -7.94 14.28 -4.08
N THR A 45 -7.28 13.52 -3.21
CA THR A 45 -7.69 12.19 -2.74
C THR A 45 -7.65 12.16 -1.21
N LEU A 46 -8.19 11.10 -0.62
CA LEU A 46 -8.07 10.82 0.82
C LEU A 46 -6.78 10.01 1.07
N ALA A 47 -5.91 10.50 1.94
CA ALA A 47 -4.67 9.81 2.28
C ALA A 47 -4.34 9.91 3.78
N PRO A 48 -3.63 8.93 4.37
CA PRO A 48 -3.08 9.07 5.72
C PRO A 48 -1.89 10.04 5.74
N SER A 49 -1.45 10.42 6.94
CA SER A 49 -0.20 11.17 7.10
C SER A 49 1.00 10.33 6.64
N PRO A 50 2.09 10.93 6.12
CA PRO A 50 3.25 10.17 5.67
C PRO A 50 3.85 9.27 6.76
N PHE A 51 4.02 7.99 6.46
CA PHE A 51 4.58 7.00 7.39
C PHE A 51 5.66 6.14 6.71
N LYS A 52 6.47 5.47 7.52
CA LYS A 52 7.56 4.59 7.05
C LYS A 52 7.22 3.13 7.32
N VAL A 53 7.66 2.25 6.42
CA VAL A 53 7.58 0.78 6.57
C VAL A 53 8.95 0.16 6.33
N SER A 54 9.23 -0.96 7.00
CA SER A 54 10.38 -1.81 6.70
C SER A 54 9.97 -2.91 5.73
N MET A 55 10.71 -3.05 4.63
CA MET A 55 10.51 -4.12 3.66
C MET A 55 11.74 -5.01 3.63
N LYS A 56 11.62 -6.25 4.12
CA LYS A 56 12.71 -7.23 4.11
C LYS A 56 12.44 -8.29 3.06
N GLN A 57 13.38 -8.55 2.16
CA GLN A 57 13.21 -9.58 1.12
C GLN A 57 12.99 -10.95 1.79
N ARG A 58 11.96 -11.68 1.34
CA ARG A 58 11.73 -13.07 1.73
C ARG A 58 12.76 -13.90 0.98
N GLN A 59 13.59 -14.66 1.69
CA GLN A 59 14.43 -15.66 1.05
C GLN A 59 13.52 -16.75 0.48
N GLN A 60 13.32 -16.74 -0.83
CA GLN A 60 12.74 -17.88 -1.52
C GLN A 60 13.85 -18.93 -1.55
N LYS A 61 13.61 -20.05 -0.86
CA LYS A 61 14.49 -21.21 -0.86
C LYS A 61 14.45 -21.88 -2.24
#